data_AF-A0A932USR3-F1
#
_entry.id   AF-A0A932USR3-F1
#
_cell.length_a   1.000
_cell.length_b   1.000
_cell.length_c   1.000
_cell.angle_alpha   90.00
_cell.angle_beta   90.00
_cell.angle_gamma   90.00
#
_symmetry.space_group_name_H-M   'P 1'
#
loop_
_entity.id
_entity.type
_entity.pdbx_description
1 polymer ?
#
loop_
_entity_poly.entity_id
_entity_poly.type
_entity_poly.pdbx_seq_one_letter_code
_entity_poly.pdbx_strand_id
1 'polypeptide(L)'
;MDLLLTAVLGLAIGLPFGYALQRGRFCLNSAFRDVLVAKDLTLLRAWFLALLVQMVGVHLFAELGWIELVRAPFWWQAALVGGFVFGWGMALSGG
;
A
#
# COMPACT_ATOMS: atom_id res chain seq x y z
N MET A 1 -29.45 -2.15 3.75
CA MET A 1 -29.35 -2.46 2.30
C MET A 1 -27.97 -2.08 1.76
N ASP A 2 -26.97 -2.05 2.64
CA ASP A 2 -25.71 -1.30 2.47
C ASP A 2 -24.50 -2.21 2.29
N LEU A 3 -24.62 -3.50 2.70
CA LEU A 3 -23.55 -4.49 2.57
C LEU A 3 -23.30 -4.89 1.10
N LEU A 4 -24.37 -5.03 0.31
CA LEU A 4 -24.26 -5.37 -1.11
C LEU A 4 -23.67 -4.19 -1.90
N LEU A 5 -24.07 -2.96 -1.58
CA LEU A 5 -23.57 -1.76 -2.24
C LEU A 5 -22.10 -1.48 -1.89
N THR A 6 -21.71 -1.66 -0.62
CA THR A 6 -20.29 -1.57 -0.21
C THR A 6 -19.43 -2.68 -0.81
N ALA A 7 -19.94 -3.91 -0.90
CA ALA A 7 -19.23 -5.00 -1.57
C ALA A 7 -19.02 -4.73 -3.07
N VAL A 8 -20.06 -4.26 -3.77
CA VAL A 8 -19.97 -3.94 -5.21
C VAL A 8 -19.03 -2.75 -5.45
N LEU A 9 -19.11 -1.69 -4.65
CA LEU A 9 -18.19 -0.55 -4.74
C LEU A 9 -16.74 -0.97 -4.44
N GLY A 10 -16.53 -1.79 -3.42
CA GLY A 10 -15.22 -2.35 -3.09
C GLY A 10 -14.64 -3.17 -4.24
N LEU A 11 -15.47 -3.97 -4.92
CA LEU A 11 -15.07 -4.76 -6.08
C LEU A 11 -14.77 -3.86 -7.29
N ALA A 12 -15.59 -2.83 -7.52
CA ALA A 12 -15.41 -1.85 -8.60
C ALA A 12 -14.10 -1.05 -8.45
N ILE A 13 -13.68 -0.73 -7.22
CA ILE A 13 -12.40 -0.04 -6.94
C ILE A 13 -11.24 -1.05 -6.88
N GLY A 14 -11.47 -2.23 -6.33
CA GLY A 14 -10.45 -3.26 -6.14
C GLY A 14 -9.96 -3.90 -7.45
N LEU A 15 -10.85 -4.10 -8.44
CA LEU A 15 -10.48 -4.63 -9.76
C LEU A 15 -9.42 -3.79 -10.49
N PRO A 16 -9.64 -2.48 -10.74
CA PRO A 16 -8.65 -1.66 -11.43
C PRO A 16 -7.37 -1.50 -10.61
N PHE A 17 -7.47 -1.43 -9.27
CA PHE A 17 -6.31 -1.39 -8.40
C PHE A 17 -5.47 -2.67 -8.49
N GLY A 18 -6.11 -3.84 -8.44
CA GLY A 18 -5.45 -5.14 -8.61
C GLY A 18 -4.79 -5.29 -9.98
N TYR A 19 -5.47 -4.86 -11.04
CA TYR A 19 -4.90 -4.86 -12.40
C TYR A 19 -3.66 -3.97 -12.51
N ALA A 20 -3.69 -2.77 -11.91
CA ALA A 20 -2.53 -1.87 -11.88
C ALA A 20 -1.34 -2.49 -11.12
N LEU A 21 -1.59 -3.14 -9.98
CA LEU A 21 -0.54 -3.81 -9.19
C LEU A 21 0.08 -4.98 -9.95
N GLN A 22 -0.72 -5.81 -10.64
CA GLN A 22 -0.24 -6.93 -11.43
C GLN A 22 0.64 -6.49 -12.60
N ARG A 23 0.23 -5.45 -13.33
CA ARG A 23 1.02 -4.89 -14.44
C ARG A 23 2.31 -4.23 -13.98
N GLY A 24 2.29 -3.56 -12.84
CA GLY A 24 3.44 -2.82 -12.31
C GLY A 24 4.43 -3.65 -11.50
N ARG A 25 4.13 -4.93 -11.22
CA ARG A 25 4.94 -5.78 -10.30
C ARG A 25 5.28 -5.05 -9.00
N PHE A 26 4.29 -4.32 -8.46
CA PHE A 26 4.47 -3.48 -7.28
C PHE A 26 4.59 -4.33 -6.00
N CYS A 27 5.75 -4.95 -5.81
CA CYS A 27 6.16 -5.52 -4.53
C CYS A 27 7.24 -4.62 -3.93
N LEU A 28 6.97 -4.09 -2.73
CA LEU A 28 7.95 -3.25 -2.02
C LEU A 28 9.24 -4.03 -1.73
N ASN A 29 9.09 -5.30 -1.35
CA ASN A 29 10.20 -6.22 -1.10
C ASN A 29 11.11 -6.40 -2.33
N SER A 30 10.52 -6.63 -3.51
CA SER A 30 11.29 -6.74 -4.75
C SER A 30 11.92 -5.42 -5.16
N ALA A 31 11.24 -4.28 -4.92
CA ALA A 31 11.82 -2.96 -5.18
C ALA A 31 13.12 -2.74 -4.40
N PHE A 32 13.13 -3.07 -3.10
CA PHE A 32 14.36 -2.99 -2.29
C PHE A 32 15.43 -3.97 -2.76
N ARG A 33 15.03 -5.19 -3.17
CA ARG A 33 15.96 -6.18 -3.71
C ARG A 33 16.59 -5.72 -5.03
N ASP A 34 15.81 -5.12 -5.93
CA ASP A 34 16.28 -4.65 -7.23
C ASP A 34 17.21 -3.44 -7.10
N VAL A 35 16.99 -2.57 -6.12
CA VAL A 35 17.90 -1.47 -5.79
C VAL A 35 19.26 -2.00 -5.30
N LEU A 36 19.25 -3.03 -4.45
CA LEU A 36 20.46 -3.61 -3.87
C LEU A 36 21.24 -4.50 -4.86
N VAL A 37 20.54 -5.30 -5.65
CA VAL A 37 21.15 -6.31 -6.53
C VAL A 37 21.33 -5.78 -7.96
N ALA A 38 20.29 -5.20 -8.54
CA ALA A 38 20.28 -4.76 -9.95
C ALA A 38 20.63 -3.27 -10.11
N LYS A 39 20.72 -2.49 -9.01
CA LYS A 39 20.85 -1.02 -9.01
C LYS A 39 19.79 -0.30 -9.84
N ASP A 40 18.64 -0.94 -10.05
CA ASP A 40 17.53 -0.35 -10.76
C ASP A 40 16.64 0.43 -9.79
N LEU A 41 16.49 1.73 -10.04
CA LEU A 41 15.70 2.65 -9.22
C LEU A 41 14.29 2.88 -9.79
N THR A 42 13.94 2.28 -10.92
CA THR A 42 12.69 2.54 -11.62
C THR A 42 11.48 2.20 -10.76
N LEU A 43 11.48 1.02 -10.14
CA LEU A 43 10.39 0.57 -9.27
C LEU A 43 10.29 1.42 -7.99
N LEU A 44 11.44 1.80 -7.41
CA LEU A 44 11.50 2.64 -6.21
C LEU A 44 10.92 4.04 -6.49
N ARG A 45 11.28 4.66 -7.63
CA ARG A 45 10.74 5.95 -8.06
C ARG A 45 9.23 5.90 -8.29
N ALA A 46 8.74 4.83 -8.92
CA ALA A 46 7.31 4.63 -9.13
C ALA A 46 6.56 4.52 -7.78
N TRP A 47 7.13 3.82 -6.81
CA TRP A 47 6.55 3.72 -5.47
C TRP A 47 6.52 5.06 -4.73
N PHE A 48 7.60 5.84 -4.77
CA PHE A 48 7.63 7.18 -4.18
C PHE A 48 6.61 8.11 -4.83
N LEU A 49 6.46 8.09 -6.15
CA LEU A 49 5.43 8.87 -6.85
C LEU A 49 4.03 8.49 -6.38
N ALA A 50 3.73 7.18 -6.29
CA ALA A 50 2.45 6.70 -5.78
C ALA A 50 2.19 7.17 -4.34
N LEU A 51 3.21 7.13 -3.48
CA LEU A 51 3.13 7.63 -2.11
C LEU A 51 2.83 9.12 -2.03
N LEU A 52 3.52 9.94 -2.84
CA LEU A 52 3.29 11.38 -2.87
C LEU A 52 1.87 11.71 -3.34
N VAL A 53 1.40 11.04 -4.40
CA VAL A 53 0.03 11.18 -4.88
C VAL A 53 -0.98 10.77 -3.80
N GLN A 54 -0.73 9.67 -3.08
CA GLN A 54 -1.59 9.21 -1.99
C GLN A 54 -1.62 10.22 -0.83
N MET A 55 -0.46 10.76 -0.42
CA MET A 55 -0.37 11.75 0.66
C MET A 55 -1.17 13.01 0.33
N VAL A 56 -0.99 13.56 -0.87
CA VAL A 56 -1.72 14.75 -1.33
C VAL A 56 -3.21 14.47 -1.47
N GLY A 57 -3.57 13.31 -2.06
CA GLY A 57 -4.97 12.92 -2.25
C GLY A 57 -5.72 12.75 -0.94
N VAL A 58 -5.17 12.02 0.03
CA VAL A 58 -5.80 11.81 1.34
C VAL A 58 -5.95 13.14 2.10
N HIS A 59 -4.95 14.00 2.03
CA HIS A 59 -5.03 15.31 2.68
C HIS A 59 -6.12 16.19 2.04
N LEU A 60 -6.25 16.18 0.71
CA LEU A 60 -7.30 16.93 0.02
C LEU A 60 -8.70 16.43 0.39
N PHE A 61 -8.91 15.11 0.42
CA PHE A 61 -10.20 14.53 0.83
C PHE A 61 -10.55 14.80 2.30
N ALA A 62 -9.55 14.98 3.15
CA ALA A 62 -9.75 15.37 4.54
C ALA A 62 -10.22 16.82 4.68
N GLU A 63 -9.62 17.75 3.95
CA GLU A 63 -10.02 19.17 3.93
C GLU A 63 -11.45 19.34 3.37
N LEU A 64 -11.85 18.47 2.44
CA LEU A 64 -13.21 18.41 1.88
C LEU A 64 -14.25 17.80 2.84
N GLY A 65 -13.83 17.26 3.99
CA GLY A 65 -14.72 16.64 4.97
C GLY A 65 -15.36 15.33 4.52
N TRP A 66 -14.85 14.70 3.45
CA TRP A 66 -15.38 13.44 2.91
C TRP A 66 -14.84 12.21 3.63
N ILE A 67 -13.68 12.32 4.29
CA ILE A 67 -13.00 11.22 4.96
C ILE A 67 -12.48 11.68 6.33
N GLU A 68 -12.84 10.96 7.39
CA GLU A 68 -12.20 11.13 8.69
C GLU A 68 -10.84 10.44 8.71
N LEU A 69 -9.76 11.17 9.03
CA LEU A 69 -8.46 10.55 9.25
C LEU A 69 -8.47 9.76 10.56
N VAL A 70 -8.79 8.47 10.47
CA VAL A 70 -8.56 7.53 11.57
C VAL A 70 -7.07 7.25 11.66
N ARG A 71 -6.40 7.88 12.63
CA ARG A 71 -5.00 7.59 12.94
C ARG A 71 -4.94 6.30 13.78
N ALA A 72 -4.27 5.28 13.25
CA ALA A 72 -4.03 4.06 14.02
C ALA A 72 -3.27 4.38 15.33
N PRO A 73 -3.66 3.80 16.47
CA PRO A 73 -2.96 4.03 17.72
C PRO A 73 -1.52 3.51 17.62
N PHE A 74 -0.55 4.30 18.06
CA PHE A 74 0.85 3.96 17.92
C PHE A 74 1.34 3.13 19.12
N TRP A 75 1.38 1.82 18.94
CA TRP A 75 1.94 0.87 19.91
C TRP A 75 3.32 0.43 19.44
N TRP A 76 4.38 1.05 19.95
CA TRP A 76 5.76 0.81 19.48
C TRP A 76 6.18 -0.66 19.54
N GLN A 77 5.75 -1.39 20.58
CA GLN A 77 6.05 -2.82 20.74
C GLN A 77 5.35 -3.66 19.66
N ALA A 78 4.06 -3.40 19.43
CA ALA A 78 3.28 -4.11 18.41
C ALA A 78 3.80 -3.80 17.00
N ALA A 79 4.23 -2.57 16.74
CA ALA A 79 4.83 -2.18 15.47
C ALA A 79 6.15 -2.92 15.19
N LEU A 80 7.02 -3.04 16.20
CA LEU A 80 8.29 -3.77 16.08
C LEU A 80 8.07 -5.27 15.88
N VAL A 81 7.30 -5.91 16.77
CA VAL A 81 7.08 -7.36 16.73
C VAL A 81 6.25 -7.74 15.50
N GLY A 82 5.16 -7.02 15.24
CA GLY A 82 4.30 -7.25 14.09
C GLY A 82 5.02 -7.00 12.77
N GLY A 83 5.82 -5.93 12.69
CA GLY A 83 6.63 -5.63 11.50
C GLY A 83 7.67 -6.71 11.21
N PHE A 84 8.34 -7.24 12.25
CA PHE A 84 9.32 -8.30 12.10
C PHE A 84 8.68 -9.62 11.65
N VAL A 85 7.57 -10.03 12.29
CA VAL A 85 6.83 -11.25 11.92
C VAL A 85 6.25 -11.15 10.50
N PHE A 86 5.70 -9.99 10.13
CA PHE A 86 5.19 -9.74 8.79
C PHE A 86 6.31 -9.80 7.73
N GLY A 87 7.46 -9.16 7.99
CA GLY A 87 8.63 -9.22 7.12
C GLY A 87 9.15 -10.64 6.92
N TRP A 88 9.24 -11.42 8.00
CA TRP A 88 9.64 -12.82 7.96
C TRP A 88 8.69 -13.66 7.12
N GLY A 89 7.37 -13.46 7.29
CA GLY A 89 6.34 -14.13 6.49
C GLY A 89 6.46 -13.85 5.00
N MET A 90 6.64 -12.58 4.62
CA MET A 90 6.81 -12.18 3.21
C MET A 90 8.04 -12.82 2.56
N ALA A 91 9.15 -12.90 3.29
CA ALA A 91 10.38 -13.51 2.78
C ALA A 91 10.21 -15.02 2.50
N LEU A 92 9.52 -15.75 3.40
CA LEU A 92 9.26 -17.18 3.24
C LEU A 92 8.27 -17.48 2.11
N SER A 93 7.28 -16.62 1.89
CA SER A 93 6.28 -16.79 0.82
C SER A 93 6.78 -16.42 -0.58
N GLY A 94 8.02 -15.91 -0.70
CA GLY A 94 8.57 -15.43 -1.96
C GLY A 94 7.91 -14.12 -2.44
N GLY A 95 7.54 -13.24 -1.50
CA GLY A 95 6.88 -11.96 -1.77
C GLY A 95 7.71 -10.95 -2.57
#